data_AF-A0A139DNT3-F1
#
_entry.id   AF-A0A139DNT3-F1
#
_cell.length_a   1.000
_cell.length_b   1.000
_cell.length_c   1.000
_cell.angle_alpha   90.00
_cell.angle_beta   90.00
_cell.angle_gamma   90.00
#
_symmetry.space_group_name_H-M   'P 1'
#
loop_
_entity.id
_entity.type
_entity.pdbx_description
1 polymer ?
#
loop_
_entity_poly.entity_id
_entity_poly.type
_entity_poly.pdbx_seq_one_letter_code
_entity_poly.pdbx_strand_id
1 'polypeptide(L)'
;MTDTNHATALHTASQALRDMAAALKAANTVNDRWRPTSIPERAEYDRLLELADDLDRTNPAEATGAQADTNANDDAWLANAEPITAPGRRGYRAFDSHGQAYSIQESSTASEECLWLGLDDADPVIEAPLARQLGIPTSKTVGMVPYPIPKDVILSTRMHLTQTQVKELLPTLQHFATTGRLPAAPDTKTEND
;
A
#
# COMPACT_ATOMS: atom_id res chain seq x y z
N MET A 1 -18.58 0.04 42.83
CA MET A 1 -17.32 0.30 42.10
C MET A 1 -17.04 -0.75 41.02
N THR A 2 -18.07 -1.33 40.38
CA THR A 2 -17.93 -2.37 39.35
C THR A 2 -18.41 -1.93 37.95
N ASP A 3 -19.14 -0.82 37.84
CA ASP A 3 -19.80 -0.45 36.58
C ASP A 3 -18.91 0.31 35.59
N THR A 4 -17.91 1.06 36.08
CA THR A 4 -17.03 1.88 35.22
C THR A 4 -16.14 1.03 34.32
N ASN A 5 -15.68 -0.13 34.80
CA ASN A 5 -14.81 -1.01 34.02
C ASN A 5 -15.55 -1.72 32.87
N HIS A 6 -16.84 -1.99 33.06
CA HIS A 6 -17.68 -2.61 32.03
C HIS A 6 -18.02 -1.61 30.91
N ALA A 7 -18.34 -0.37 31.27
CA ALA A 7 -18.61 0.69 30.30
C ALA A 7 -17.39 1.00 29.42
N THR A 8 -16.19 1.05 30.00
CA THR A 8 -14.94 1.25 29.25
C THR A 8 -14.65 0.07 28.33
N ALA A 9 -14.83 -1.17 28.80
CA ALA A 9 -14.63 -2.36 27.97
C ALA A 9 -15.58 -2.40 26.76
N LEU A 10 -16.86 -2.06 26.96
CA LEU A 10 -17.85 -1.98 25.88
C LEU A 10 -17.52 -0.88 24.87
N HIS A 11 -17.03 0.27 25.34
CA HIS A 11 -16.60 1.35 24.47
C HIS A 11 -15.40 0.96 23.60
N THR A 12 -14.38 0.33 24.20
CA THR A 12 -13.20 -0.16 23.48
C THR A 12 -13.55 -1.24 22.46
N ALA A 13 -14.43 -2.19 22.81
CA ALA A 13 -14.87 -3.23 21.88
C ALA A 13 -15.68 -2.63 20.71
N SER A 14 -16.54 -1.64 21.00
CA SER A 14 -17.30 -0.93 19.97
C SER A 14 -16.38 -0.15 19.03
N GLN A 15 -15.34 0.50 19.55
CA GLN A 15 -14.38 1.23 18.71
C GLN A 15 -13.57 0.29 17.82
N ALA A 16 -13.07 -0.84 18.37
CA ALA A 16 -12.35 -1.83 17.58
C ALA A 16 -13.20 -2.42 16.45
N LEU A 17 -14.50 -2.65 16.68
CA LEU A 17 -15.43 -3.11 15.64
C LEU A 17 -15.64 -2.05 14.55
N ARG A 18 -15.71 -0.77 14.91
CA ARG A 18 -15.81 0.34 13.93
C ARG A 18 -14.54 0.46 13.10
N ASP A 19 -13.36 0.36 13.72
CA ASP A 19 -12.09 0.44 13.02
C ASP A 19 -11.93 -0.72 12.02
N MET A 20 -12.34 -1.93 12.42
CA MET A 20 -12.36 -3.10 11.54
C MET A 20 -13.35 -2.96 10.39
N ALA A 21 -14.54 -2.40 10.65
CA ALA A 21 -15.54 -2.09 9.64
C ALA A 21 -15.05 -1.04 8.62
N ALA A 22 -14.40 0.04 9.09
CA ALA A 22 -13.82 1.07 8.24
C ALA A 22 -12.69 0.51 7.37
N ALA A 23 -11.83 -0.35 7.94
CA ALA A 23 -10.78 -1.05 7.20
C ALA A 23 -11.35 -1.96 6.10
N LEU A 24 -12.42 -2.70 6.39
CA LEU A 24 -13.11 -3.53 5.40
C LEU A 24 -13.75 -2.70 4.28
N LYS A 25 -14.37 -1.56 4.60
CA LYS A 25 -14.98 -0.65 3.61
C LYS A 25 -13.93 0.00 2.72
N ALA A 26 -12.81 0.44 3.30
CA ALA A 26 -11.68 1.00 2.57
C ALA A 26 -11.04 -0.04 1.62
N ALA A 27 -10.88 -1.29 2.08
CA ALA A 27 -10.40 -2.39 1.26
C ALA A 27 -11.36 -2.71 0.10
N ASN A 28 -12.68 -2.59 0.31
CA ASN A 28 -13.70 -2.86 -0.70
C ASN A 28 -13.74 -1.77 -1.80
N THR A 29 -13.49 -0.50 -1.48
CA THR A 29 -13.40 0.59 -2.48
C THR A 29 -12.17 0.49 -3.39
N VAL A 30 -11.12 -0.21 -2.95
CA VAL A 30 -9.87 -0.36 -3.71
C VAL A 30 -9.81 -1.70 -4.48
N ASN A 31 -10.64 -2.69 -4.12
CA ASN A 31 -10.48 -4.03 -4.65
C ASN A 31 -11.80 -4.80 -4.83
N ASP A 32 -12.50 -4.56 -5.95
CA ASP A 32 -13.68 -5.32 -6.40
C ASP A 32 -13.38 -6.81 -6.68
N ARG A 33 -12.11 -7.25 -6.56
CA ARG A 33 -11.66 -8.62 -6.81
C ARG A 33 -11.56 -9.50 -5.57
N TRP A 34 -11.66 -8.96 -4.35
CA TRP A 34 -11.58 -9.77 -3.13
C TRP A 34 -12.96 -10.03 -2.52
N ARG A 35 -13.80 -10.76 -3.27
CA ARG A 35 -14.97 -11.43 -2.70
C ARG A 35 -14.58 -12.87 -2.33
N PRO A 36 -14.81 -13.33 -1.09
CA PRO A 36 -14.66 -14.74 -0.75
C PRO A 36 -15.43 -15.60 -1.75
N THR A 37 -14.82 -16.67 -2.26
CA THR A 37 -15.41 -17.48 -3.34
C THR A 37 -16.34 -18.57 -2.81
N SER A 38 -16.27 -18.88 -1.51
CA SER A 38 -17.16 -19.85 -0.88
C SER A 38 -18.44 -19.20 -0.35
N ILE A 39 -19.56 -19.91 -0.46
CA ILE A 39 -20.90 -19.44 -0.03
C ILE A 39 -20.96 -19.14 1.49
N PRO A 40 -20.36 -19.94 2.39
CA PRO A 40 -20.39 -19.66 3.84
C PRO A 40 -19.68 -18.36 4.21
N GLU A 41 -18.52 -18.08 3.60
CA GLU A 41 -17.71 -16.89 3.89
C GLU A 41 -18.35 -15.59 3.35
N ARG A 42 -19.14 -15.68 2.26
CA ARG A 42 -19.91 -14.55 1.74
C ARG A 42 -21.02 -14.09 2.70
N ALA A 43 -21.75 -15.03 3.28
CA ALA A 43 -22.85 -14.69 4.20
C ALA A 43 -22.34 -14.04 5.50
N GLU A 44 -21.16 -14.44 5.96
CA GLU A 44 -20.50 -13.82 7.12
C GLU A 44 -19.94 -12.43 6.77
N TYR A 45 -19.37 -12.27 5.58
CA TYR A 45 -18.91 -10.98 5.06
C TYR A 45 -20.06 -9.97 4.89
N ASP A 46 -21.18 -10.38 4.29
CA ASP A 46 -22.34 -9.50 4.09
C ASP A 46 -22.97 -9.08 5.43
N ARG A 47 -23.00 -9.97 6.44
CA ARG A 47 -23.44 -9.63 7.81
C ARG A 47 -22.54 -8.59 8.48
N LEU A 48 -21.22 -8.66 8.27
CA LEU A 48 -20.28 -7.70 8.87
C LEU A 48 -20.44 -6.30 8.26
N LEU A 49 -20.74 -6.20 6.97
CA LEU A 49 -21.03 -4.92 6.31
C LEU A 49 -22.35 -4.30 6.78
N GLU A 50 -23.39 -5.11 6.98
CA GLU A 50 -24.68 -4.63 7.48
C GLU A 50 -24.56 -4.11 8.94
N LEU A 51 -23.78 -4.82 9.78
CA LEU A 51 -23.48 -4.39 11.15
C LEU A 51 -22.67 -3.09 11.20
N ALA A 52 -21.75 -2.89 10.25
CA ALA A 52 -20.95 -1.68 10.12
C ALA A 52 -21.81 -0.45 9.81
N ASP A 53 -22.74 -0.57 8.86
CA ASP A 53 -23.62 0.53 8.47
C ASP A 53 -24.64 0.89 9.58
N ASP A 54 -25.09 -0.08 10.38
CA ASP A 54 -25.95 0.17 11.54
C ASP A 54 -25.20 0.86 12.70
N LEU A 55 -23.90 0.57 12.88
CA LEU A 55 -23.05 1.27 13.85
C LEU A 55 -22.81 2.74 13.47
N ASP A 56 -22.73 3.04 12.17
CA ASP A 56 -22.50 4.40 11.66
C ASP A 56 -23.76 5.28 11.79
N ARG A 57 -24.95 4.67 11.64
CA ARG A 57 -26.25 5.34 11.79
C ARG A 57 -26.60 5.76 13.22
N THR A 58 -25.84 5.32 14.23
CA THR A 58 -26.18 5.53 15.64
C THR A 58 -25.31 6.58 16.37
N ASN A 59 -24.52 7.39 15.66
CA ASN A 59 -23.62 8.36 16.30
C ASN A 59 -24.27 9.74 16.59
N PRO A 60 -24.35 10.22 17.86
CA PRO A 60 -24.93 11.50 18.22
C PRO A 60 -23.89 12.59 18.56
N ALA A 61 -22.73 12.65 17.88
CA ALA A 61 -21.64 13.56 18.26
C ALA A 61 -21.03 14.33 17.09
N GLU A 62 -21.76 15.33 16.59
CA GLU A 62 -21.14 16.58 16.13
C GLU A 62 -21.07 17.54 17.31
N ALA A 63 -19.88 17.91 17.79
CA ALA A 63 -19.65 19.18 18.50
C ALA A 63 -18.15 19.45 18.78
N THR A 64 -17.73 20.63 18.32
CA THR A 64 -16.64 21.49 18.83
C THR A 64 -15.18 21.12 18.58
N GLY A 65 -14.47 22.08 17.97
CA GLY A 65 -13.07 21.97 17.56
C GLY A 65 -12.07 22.69 18.45
N ALA A 66 -10.80 22.48 18.13
CA ALA A 66 -9.65 23.33 18.42
C ALA A 66 -8.50 22.82 17.54
N GLN A 67 -7.98 23.68 16.66
CA GLN A 67 -6.93 23.37 15.70
C GLN A 67 -5.58 23.57 16.39
N ALA A 68 -4.87 22.46 16.63
CA ALA A 68 -3.48 22.46 17.08
C ALA A 68 -2.57 22.29 15.86
N ASP A 69 -1.55 23.15 15.75
CA ASP A 69 -0.46 23.11 14.78
C ASP A 69 0.51 21.95 15.11
N THR A 70 0.02 20.73 14.99
CA THR A 70 0.85 19.55 14.85
C THR A 70 0.46 18.91 13.54
N ASN A 71 1.39 18.75 12.61
CA ASN A 71 1.21 17.81 11.51
C ASN A 71 1.20 16.38 12.07
N ALA A 72 0.15 16.03 12.83
CA ALA A 72 -0.14 14.67 13.25
C ALA A 72 -0.44 13.75 12.05
N ASN A 73 -0.53 14.32 10.84
CA ASN A 73 -0.65 13.62 9.58
C ASN A 73 0.69 13.19 8.95
N ASP A 74 1.84 13.70 9.41
CA ASP A 74 3.13 13.38 8.75
C ASP A 74 3.56 11.92 8.96
N ASP A 75 3.07 11.28 10.03
CA ASP A 75 3.30 9.87 10.34
C ASP A 75 2.08 8.96 10.06
N ALA A 76 0.97 9.50 9.55
CA ALA A 76 -0.24 8.72 9.32
C ALA A 76 -0.02 7.60 8.27
N TRP A 77 0.91 7.80 7.33
CA TRP A 77 1.31 6.76 6.39
C TRP A 77 2.16 5.65 7.03
N LEU A 78 2.90 5.96 8.11
CA LEU A 78 3.67 4.96 8.88
C LEU A 78 2.76 3.96 9.59
N ALA A 79 1.51 4.34 9.87
CA ALA A 79 0.55 3.45 10.53
C ALA A 79 0.28 2.16 9.71
N ASN A 80 0.45 2.22 8.39
CA ASN A 80 0.21 1.10 7.47
C ASN A 80 1.51 0.48 6.92
N ALA A 81 2.68 1.00 7.31
CA ALA A 81 3.96 0.53 6.80
C ALA A 81 4.66 -0.35 7.85
N GLU A 82 5.16 -1.50 7.42
CA GLU A 82 5.93 -2.39 8.29
C GLU A 82 7.37 -1.88 8.40
N PRO A 83 7.88 -1.59 9.62
CA PRO A 83 9.27 -1.17 9.78
C PRO A 83 10.22 -2.31 9.40
N ILE A 84 11.21 -2.00 8.58
CA ILE A 84 12.30 -2.92 8.25
C ILE A 84 13.34 -2.82 9.36
N THR A 85 13.37 -3.80 10.25
CA THR A 85 14.37 -3.89 11.31
C THR A 85 15.66 -4.50 10.77
N ALA A 86 16.55 -3.64 10.25
CA ALA A 86 17.93 -4.00 9.95
C ALA A 86 18.87 -3.27 10.93
N PRO A 87 19.95 -3.90 11.44
CA PRO A 87 20.91 -3.21 12.30
C PRO A 87 21.47 -1.95 11.63
N GLY A 88 21.23 -0.78 12.24
CA GLY A 88 21.81 0.49 11.81
C GLY A 88 21.22 1.11 10.53
N ARG A 89 20.10 0.59 9.99
CA ARG A 89 19.43 1.18 8.82
C ARG A 89 17.92 1.18 9.01
N ARG A 90 17.28 2.35 8.88
CA ARG A 90 15.82 2.44 8.92
C ARG A 90 15.24 2.14 7.55
N GLY A 91 14.03 1.59 7.54
CA GLY A 91 13.28 1.39 6.31
C GLY A 91 11.83 1.03 6.62
N TYR A 92 11.01 1.08 5.59
CA TYR A 92 9.60 0.76 5.64
C TYR A 92 9.24 -0.10 4.44
N ARG A 93 8.35 -1.05 4.68
CA ARG A 93 7.77 -1.94 3.67
C ARG A 93 6.26 -1.69 3.58
N ALA A 94 5.73 -1.72 2.37
CA ALA A 94 4.31 -1.63 2.09
C ALA A 94 3.96 -2.46 0.85
N PHE A 95 2.71 -2.40 0.42
CA PHE A 95 2.19 -3.10 -0.76
C PHE A 95 1.56 -2.11 -1.74
N ASP A 96 1.81 -2.31 -3.03
CA ASP A 96 1.19 -1.48 -4.07
C ASP A 96 -0.28 -1.88 -4.32
N SER A 97 -0.95 -1.20 -5.27
CA SER A 97 -2.33 -1.52 -5.65
C SER A 97 -2.51 -2.90 -6.29
N HIS A 98 -1.42 -3.57 -6.66
CA HIS A 98 -1.39 -4.93 -7.20
C HIS A 98 -1.02 -5.98 -6.13
N GLY A 99 -0.78 -5.55 -4.88
CA GLY A 99 -0.37 -6.42 -3.78
C GLY A 99 1.12 -6.82 -3.83
N GLN A 100 1.94 -6.17 -4.66
CA GLN A 100 3.38 -6.41 -4.69
C GLN A 100 4.07 -5.64 -3.56
N ALA A 101 4.95 -6.31 -2.83
CA ALA A 101 5.71 -5.70 -1.76
C ALA A 101 6.76 -4.74 -2.32
N TYR A 102 6.81 -3.53 -1.77
CA TYR A 102 7.85 -2.55 -2.07
C TYR A 102 8.42 -1.99 -0.77
N SER A 103 9.65 -1.50 -0.84
CA SER A 103 10.33 -0.91 0.29
C SER A 103 11.00 0.42 -0.02
N ILE A 104 11.11 1.22 1.03
CA ILE A 104 11.99 2.38 1.12
C ILE A 104 12.99 2.11 2.26
N GLN A 105 14.29 2.21 2.00
CA GLN A 105 15.31 1.86 2.99
C GLN A 105 16.52 2.78 2.90
N GLU A 106 17.00 3.25 4.05
CA GLU A 106 18.25 4.01 4.14
C GLU A 106 19.43 3.18 3.62
N SER A 107 20.28 3.85 2.87
CA SER A 107 21.50 3.27 2.36
C SER A 107 22.60 4.32 2.30
N SER A 108 23.80 3.88 1.99
CA SER A 108 24.92 4.76 1.73
C SER A 108 25.86 4.08 0.76
N THR A 109 26.51 4.88 -0.08
CA THR A 109 27.73 4.48 -0.78
C THR A 109 28.94 4.85 0.07
N ALA A 110 30.15 4.69 -0.46
CA ALA A 110 31.36 5.17 0.21
C ALA A 110 31.41 6.70 0.37
N SER A 111 30.67 7.45 -0.45
CA SER A 111 30.80 8.91 -0.58
C SER A 111 29.53 9.70 -0.25
N GLU A 112 28.37 9.07 -0.18
CA GLU A 112 27.09 9.77 -0.02
C GLU A 112 26.00 8.90 0.63
N GLU A 113 25.07 9.59 1.29
CA GLU A 113 23.83 9.01 1.81
C GLU A 113 22.84 8.79 0.66
N CYS A 114 22.24 7.60 0.65
CA CYS A 114 21.35 7.14 -0.38
C CYS A 114 20.09 6.48 0.19
N LEU A 115 19.16 6.16 -0.71
CA LEU A 115 17.92 5.49 -0.41
C LEU A 115 17.71 4.37 -1.43
N TRP A 116 17.38 3.17 -0.95
CA TRP A 116 16.77 2.15 -1.81
C TRP A 116 15.27 2.40 -1.89
N LEU A 117 14.72 2.45 -3.09
CA LEU A 117 13.28 2.58 -3.34
C LEU A 117 12.84 1.66 -4.48
N GLY A 118 11.88 0.77 -4.26
CA GLY A 118 11.27 -0.05 -5.31
C GLY A 118 10.71 -1.38 -4.80
N LEU A 119 10.40 -2.28 -5.73
CA LEU A 119 9.86 -3.61 -5.42
C LEU A 119 10.91 -4.48 -4.72
N ASP A 120 10.47 -5.28 -3.75
CA ASP A 120 11.37 -6.20 -3.03
C ASP A 120 11.75 -7.44 -3.86
N ASP A 121 10.85 -7.87 -4.75
CA ASP A 121 11.04 -8.98 -5.68
C ASP A 121 10.45 -8.60 -7.05
N ALA A 122 11.03 -9.13 -8.14
CA ALA A 122 10.53 -8.93 -9.49
C ALA A 122 9.30 -9.80 -9.81
N ASP A 123 9.16 -10.94 -9.11
CA ASP A 123 8.12 -11.97 -9.31
C ASP A 123 7.66 -12.12 -10.78
N PRO A 124 8.57 -12.48 -11.70
CA PRO A 124 8.26 -12.48 -13.11
C PRO A 124 7.25 -13.59 -13.44
N VAL A 125 6.22 -13.20 -14.18
CA VAL A 125 5.16 -14.11 -14.62
C VAL A 125 5.01 -14.09 -16.14
N ILE A 126 4.45 -15.17 -16.67
CA ILE A 126 4.17 -15.34 -18.09
C ILE A 126 2.81 -16.00 -18.28
N GLU A 127 2.12 -15.71 -19.38
CA GLU A 127 0.87 -16.37 -19.74
C GLU A 127 1.07 -17.87 -19.99
N ALA A 128 0.19 -18.72 -19.42
CA ALA A 128 0.34 -20.18 -19.47
C ALA A 128 0.45 -20.77 -20.89
N PRO A 129 -0.29 -20.29 -21.93
CA PRO A 129 -0.09 -20.76 -23.29
C PRO A 129 1.33 -20.50 -23.82
N LEU A 130 1.90 -19.34 -23.50
CA LEU A 130 3.25 -18.96 -23.92
C LEU A 130 4.32 -19.71 -23.15
N ALA A 131 4.11 -19.93 -21.84
CA ALA A 131 4.99 -20.77 -21.01
C ALA A 131 5.19 -22.15 -21.65
N ARG A 132 4.09 -22.78 -22.10
CA ARG A 132 4.13 -24.08 -22.79
C ARG A 132 4.91 -24.02 -24.11
N GLN A 133 4.73 -22.96 -24.89
CA GLN A 133 5.47 -22.76 -26.15
C GLN A 133 6.97 -22.62 -25.91
N LEU A 134 7.36 -22.01 -24.79
CA LEU A 134 8.76 -21.85 -24.37
C LEU A 134 9.32 -23.07 -23.61
N GLY A 135 8.55 -24.15 -23.47
CA GLY A 135 8.98 -25.36 -22.76
C GLY A 135 9.06 -25.20 -21.24
N ILE A 136 8.43 -24.16 -20.67
CA ILE A 136 8.34 -23.95 -19.22
C ILE A 136 7.27 -24.90 -18.66
N PRO A 137 7.61 -25.78 -17.70
CA PRO A 137 6.66 -26.74 -17.15
C PRO A 137 5.48 -26.04 -16.46
N THR A 138 4.27 -26.30 -16.94
CA THR A 138 3.04 -25.86 -16.27
C THR A 138 1.86 -26.74 -16.64
N SER A 139 0.98 -26.99 -15.66
CA SER A 139 -0.31 -27.65 -15.86
C SER A 139 -1.43 -26.68 -16.21
N LYS A 140 -1.19 -25.36 -16.06
CA LYS A 140 -2.21 -24.35 -16.38
C LYS A 140 -2.40 -24.23 -17.90
N THR A 141 -3.63 -23.94 -18.31
CA THR A 141 -4.00 -23.65 -19.70
C THR A 141 -4.30 -22.18 -19.93
N VAL A 142 -4.59 -21.42 -18.86
CA VAL A 142 -4.93 -19.99 -18.89
C VAL A 142 -4.30 -19.26 -17.70
N GLY A 143 -4.16 -17.94 -17.84
CA GLY A 143 -3.67 -17.03 -16.81
C GLY A 143 -2.16 -17.08 -16.60
N MET A 144 -1.70 -16.34 -15.60
CA MET A 144 -0.28 -16.18 -15.29
C MET A 144 0.30 -17.40 -14.56
N VAL A 145 1.53 -17.75 -14.93
CA VAL A 145 2.39 -18.75 -14.27
C VAL A 145 3.75 -18.14 -13.98
N PRO A 146 4.47 -18.60 -12.94
CA PRO A 146 5.83 -18.13 -12.66
C PRO A 146 6.77 -18.36 -13.85
N TYR A 147 7.57 -17.36 -14.18
CA TYR A 147 8.62 -17.46 -15.19
C TYR A 147 9.96 -17.81 -14.49
N PRO A 148 10.58 -18.95 -14.80
CA PRO A 148 11.83 -19.33 -14.16
C PRO A 148 12.98 -18.42 -14.61
N ILE A 149 13.58 -17.71 -13.66
CA ILE A 149 14.80 -16.94 -13.88
C ILE A 149 16.01 -17.80 -13.54
N PRO A 150 17.01 -17.93 -14.43
CA PRO A 150 18.25 -18.63 -14.12
C PRO A 150 18.91 -18.02 -12.87
N LYS A 151 19.50 -18.87 -12.02
CA LYS A 151 20.10 -18.43 -10.74
C LYS A 151 21.25 -17.44 -10.90
N ASP A 152 21.88 -17.41 -12.08
CA ASP A 152 23.00 -16.53 -12.40
C ASP A 152 22.55 -15.17 -12.95
N VAL A 153 21.23 -14.95 -13.08
CA VAL A 153 20.66 -13.67 -13.52
C VAL A 153 20.27 -12.85 -12.30
N ILE A 154 20.81 -11.63 -12.22
CA ILE A 154 20.45 -10.64 -11.20
C ILE A 154 19.39 -9.71 -11.77
N LEU A 155 18.30 -9.53 -11.03
CA LEU A 155 17.25 -8.55 -11.34
C LEU A 155 17.38 -7.35 -10.40
N SER A 156 17.50 -6.16 -10.97
CA SER A 156 17.50 -4.91 -10.21
C SER A 156 16.08 -4.35 -10.18
N THR A 157 15.41 -4.46 -9.03
CA THR A 157 14.02 -4.00 -8.83
C THR A 157 13.91 -2.70 -8.03
N ARG A 158 15.04 -2.21 -7.49
CA ARG A 158 15.10 -1.03 -6.63
C ARG A 158 16.09 -0.02 -7.18
N MET A 159 15.72 1.24 -7.07
CA MET A 159 16.57 2.38 -7.39
C MET A 159 17.42 2.75 -6.17
N HIS A 160 18.70 3.09 -6.40
CA HIS A 160 19.58 3.68 -5.38
C HIS A 160 19.63 5.19 -5.62
N LEU A 161 18.88 5.94 -4.82
CA LEU A 161 18.70 7.38 -5.03
C LEU A 161 19.55 8.17 -4.04
N THR A 162 20.32 9.12 -4.54
CA THR A 162 21.02 10.11 -3.70
C THR A 162 20.03 11.15 -3.17
N GLN A 163 20.41 11.91 -2.13
CA GLN A 163 19.57 13.00 -1.65
C GLN A 163 19.22 14.03 -2.73
N THR A 164 20.14 14.30 -3.67
CA THR A 164 19.91 15.22 -4.79
C THR A 164 18.82 14.67 -5.72
N GLN A 165 18.91 13.40 -6.10
CA GLN A 165 17.90 12.75 -6.95
C GLN A 165 16.53 12.70 -6.25
N VAL A 166 16.48 12.46 -4.94
CA VAL A 166 15.23 12.53 -4.17
C VAL A 166 14.65 13.95 -4.23
N LYS A 167 15.46 15.00 -4.03
CA LYS A 167 14.99 16.39 -4.13
C LYS A 167 14.44 16.75 -5.51
N GLU A 168 15.03 16.20 -6.57
CA GLU A 168 14.54 16.38 -7.95
C GLU A 168 13.22 15.63 -8.20
N LEU A 169 13.06 14.45 -7.60
CA LEU A 169 11.86 13.62 -7.76
C LEU A 169 10.66 14.13 -6.95
N LEU A 170 10.90 14.70 -5.76
CA LEU A 170 9.86 15.11 -4.81
C LEU A 170 8.78 16.05 -5.40
N PRO A 171 9.11 17.12 -6.16
CA PRO A 171 8.09 18.01 -6.73
C PRO A 171 7.10 17.26 -7.64
N THR A 172 7.61 16.32 -8.43
CA THR A 172 6.79 15.50 -9.33
C THR A 172 5.86 14.57 -8.55
N LEU A 173 6.38 13.91 -7.51
CA LEU A 173 5.57 13.02 -6.66
C LEU A 173 4.51 13.77 -5.86
N GLN A 174 4.85 14.95 -5.31
CA GLN A 174 3.91 15.80 -4.59
C GLN A 174 2.79 16.31 -5.51
N HIS A 175 3.13 16.69 -6.75
CA HIS A 175 2.14 17.07 -7.75
C HIS A 175 1.20 15.90 -8.08
N PHE A 176 1.74 14.70 -8.29
CA PHE A 176 0.92 13.51 -8.55
C PHE A 176 0.02 13.16 -7.36
N ALA A 177 0.53 13.20 -6.13
CA ALA A 177 -0.26 12.95 -4.93
C ALA A 177 -1.44 13.91 -4.78
N THR A 178 -1.29 15.15 -5.25
CA THR A 178 -2.33 16.18 -5.18
C THR A 178 -3.35 16.10 -6.32
N THR A 179 -2.89 15.76 -7.53
CA THR A 179 -3.70 15.91 -8.77
C THR A 179 -4.09 14.59 -9.42
N GLY A 180 -3.44 13.49 -9.05
CA GLY A 180 -3.53 12.20 -9.74
C GLY A 180 -2.94 12.21 -11.17
N ARG A 181 -2.13 13.21 -11.54
CA ARG A 181 -1.49 13.36 -12.85
C ARG A 181 -0.03 13.81 -12.68
N LEU A 182 0.80 13.52 -13.68
CA LEU A 182 2.16 14.10 -13.73
C LEU A 182 2.08 15.56 -14.22
N PRO A 183 3.06 16.41 -13.88
CA PRO A 183 3.16 17.75 -14.43
C PRO A 183 3.19 17.71 -15.97
N ALA A 184 2.59 18.72 -16.62
CA ALA A 184 2.72 18.87 -18.06
C ALA A 184 4.21 18.96 -18.44
N ALA A 185 4.59 18.34 -19.56
CA ALA A 185 5.93 18.52 -20.10
C ALA A 185 6.13 20.03 -20.34
N PRO A 186 7.29 20.60 -19.99
CA PRO A 186 7.57 21.98 -20.34
C PRO A 186 7.44 22.09 -21.86
N ASP A 187 6.64 23.07 -22.34
CA ASP A 187 6.46 23.31 -23.77
C ASP A 187 7.85 23.39 -24.40
N THR A 188 8.21 22.39 -25.20
CA THR A 188 9.39 22.48 -26.05
C THR A 188 9.08 23.59 -27.01
N LYS A 189 9.59 24.80 -26.74
CA LYS A 189 9.54 25.90 -27.70
C LYS A 189 10.06 25.33 -29.01
N THR A 190 9.17 25.25 -29.99
CA THR A 190 9.56 25.05 -31.38
C THR A 190 10.38 26.28 -31.73
N GLU A 191 11.70 26.16 -31.65
CA GLU A 191 12.61 27.05 -32.36
C GLU A 191 12.31 26.87 -33.84
N ASN A 192 11.38 27.69 -34.34
CA ASN A 192 11.32 28.02 -35.75
C ASN A 192 12.19 29.26 -35.93
N ASP A 193 13.41 29.01 -36.39
CA ASP A 193 14.28 29.99 -37.08
C ASP A 193 13.55 30.63 -38.27
#